data_AF-A0A4Y7LDR5-F1
#
_entry.id   AF-A0A4Y7LDR5-F1
#
_cell.length_a   1.000
_cell.length_b   1.000
_cell.length_c   1.000
_cell.angle_alpha   90.00
_cell.angle_beta   90.00
_cell.angle_gamma   90.00
#
_symmetry.space_group_name_H-M   'P 1'
#
loop_
_entity.id
_entity.type
_entity.pdbx_description
1 polymer ?
#
loop_
_entity_poly.entity_id
_entity_poly.type
_entity_poly.pdbx_seq_one_letter_code
_entity_poly.pdbx_strand_id
1 'polypeptide(L)'
;MASKPQHLHPIAEASVLTSAKKPRTMTTVSAMKDGFANYTDYLNQFNDKRERVVKASRDITINSKKVIFQVHRISKSNREEVLEKAEKDLAAVTSQYISRLVKELQGTDFWRLRRAYSPGVQEYIEAATLCKFCKSGTLLDLAEINATLLPLSDPSLEPLQINVLDYLLG
;
A
#
# COMPACT_ATOMS: atom_id res chain seq x y z
N MET A 1 98.74 -24.43 28.77
CA MET A 1 98.54 -25.87 29.07
C MET A 1 97.32 -26.01 29.96
N ALA A 2 96.17 -26.36 29.37
CA ALA A 2 95.02 -27.06 29.99
C ALA A 2 93.82 -26.95 29.04
N SER A 3 93.51 -28.05 28.35
CA SER A 3 92.42 -28.20 27.39
C SER A 3 91.06 -28.26 28.09
N LYS A 4 90.03 -27.65 27.49
CA LYS A 4 88.62 -27.69 27.96
C LYS A 4 87.77 -28.37 26.89
N PRO A 5 86.93 -29.37 27.22
CA PRO A 5 86.21 -30.14 26.21
C PRO A 5 84.95 -29.41 25.73
N GLN A 6 84.69 -29.54 24.44
CA GLN A 6 83.46 -29.15 23.75
C GLN A 6 82.31 -30.08 24.14
N HIS A 7 81.13 -29.52 24.39
CA HIS A 7 79.88 -30.27 24.39
C HIS A 7 78.83 -29.45 23.63
N LEU A 8 78.62 -29.82 22.37
CA LEU A 8 77.44 -29.45 21.56
C LEU A 8 76.36 -30.48 21.85
N HIS A 9 75.09 -30.08 22.01
CA HIS A 9 73.83 -30.83 21.80
C HIS A 9 72.64 -29.95 22.27
N PRO A 10 71.38 -30.21 21.87
CA PRO A 10 70.75 -29.65 20.67
C PRO A 10 69.48 -28.82 21.00
N ILE A 11 68.93 -28.14 20.00
CA ILE A 11 67.62 -27.48 20.03
C ILE A 11 66.54 -28.54 20.28
N ALA A 12 65.71 -28.34 21.31
CA ALA A 12 64.47 -29.09 21.52
C ALA A 12 63.34 -28.11 21.82
N GLU A 13 62.45 -27.96 20.84
CA GLU A 13 61.12 -27.36 20.96
C GLU A 13 60.19 -28.26 21.82
N ALA A 14 59.07 -27.67 22.26
CA ALA A 14 57.92 -28.21 23.01
C ALA A 14 57.93 -27.88 24.52
N SER A 15 56.90 -27.30 25.14
CA SER A 15 55.48 -27.18 24.80
C SER A 15 54.90 -25.88 25.36
N VAL A 16 54.34 -25.04 24.49
CA VAL A 16 53.46 -23.95 24.93
C VAL A 16 52.08 -24.57 25.20
N LEU A 17 51.67 -24.56 26.47
CA LEU A 17 50.30 -24.84 26.89
C LEU A 17 49.36 -23.81 26.26
N THR A 18 48.75 -24.16 25.14
CA THR A 18 47.63 -23.40 24.56
C THR A 18 46.37 -23.70 25.37
N SER A 19 46.07 -22.85 26.34
CA SER A 19 44.72 -22.80 26.92
C SER A 19 43.76 -22.38 25.80
N ALA A 20 43.04 -23.36 25.25
CA ALA A 20 42.02 -23.14 24.23
C ALA A 20 41.01 -22.10 24.71
N LYS A 21 41.07 -20.88 24.18
CA LYS A 21 40.00 -19.90 24.32
C LYS A 21 38.80 -20.44 23.55
N LYS A 22 37.87 -21.08 24.27
CA LYS A 22 36.56 -21.43 23.74
C LYS A 22 35.93 -20.15 23.17
N PRO A 23 35.51 -20.12 21.89
CA PRO A 23 34.80 -18.98 21.36
C PRO A 23 33.54 -18.80 22.20
N ARG A 24 33.43 -17.65 22.87
CA ARG A 24 32.24 -17.29 23.62
C ARG A 24 31.19 -16.93 22.57
N THR A 25 30.45 -17.94 22.10
CA THR A 25 29.26 -17.71 21.27
C THR A 25 28.27 -16.94 22.13
N MET A 26 28.29 -15.62 22.01
CA MET A 26 27.33 -14.77 22.71
C MET A 26 25.94 -15.13 22.18
N THR A 27 25.08 -15.60 23.07
CA THR A 27 23.67 -15.95 22.83
C THR A 27 22.81 -14.72 22.44
N THR A 28 23.42 -13.57 22.19
CA THR A 28 22.80 -12.32 21.76
C THR A 28 22.38 -12.30 20.29
N VAL A 29 22.88 -13.24 19.47
CA VAL A 29 22.61 -13.28 18.03
C VAL A 29 21.16 -13.70 17.71
N SER A 30 20.50 -14.49 18.57
CA SER A 30 19.13 -14.97 18.31
C SER A 30 18.10 -13.86 18.49
N ALA A 31 18.02 -13.20 19.65
CA ALA A 31 16.98 -12.21 19.92
C ALA A 31 16.98 -11.02 18.94
N MET A 32 18.17 -10.55 18.52
CA MET A 32 18.28 -9.50 17.51
C MET A 32 17.84 -10.00 16.13
N LYS A 33 18.30 -11.20 15.72
CA LYS A 33 17.91 -11.81 14.43
C LYS A 33 16.41 -12.07 14.35
N ASP A 34 15.80 -12.55 15.43
CA ASP A 34 14.37 -12.81 15.52
C ASP A 34 13.57 -11.49 15.44
N GLY A 35 14.08 -10.43 16.06
CA GLY A 35 13.52 -9.08 15.91
C GLY A 35 13.54 -8.58 14.45
N PHE A 36 14.68 -8.73 13.75
CA PHE A 36 14.77 -8.38 12.33
C PHE A 36 13.86 -9.24 11.44
N ALA A 37 13.72 -10.54 11.72
CA ALA A 37 12.82 -11.41 10.98
C ALA A 37 11.36 -10.93 11.09
N ASN A 38 10.90 -10.57 12.29
CA ASN A 38 9.56 -10.01 12.50
C ASN A 38 9.36 -8.70 11.73
N TYR A 39 10.37 -7.82 11.70
CA TYR A 39 10.29 -6.58 10.91
C TYR A 39 10.26 -6.85 9.41
N THR A 40 11.04 -7.83 8.91
CA THR A 40 11.00 -8.25 7.52
C THR A 40 9.61 -8.74 7.14
N ASP A 41 9.01 -9.62 7.93
CA ASP A 41 7.67 -10.15 7.67
C ASP A 41 6.61 -9.05 7.68
N TYR A 42 6.68 -8.14 8.65
CA TYR A 42 5.79 -6.97 8.71
C TYR A 42 5.91 -6.08 7.47
N LEU A 43 7.14 -5.74 7.05
CA LEU A 43 7.37 -4.87 5.90
C LEU A 43 6.95 -5.54 4.59
N ASN A 44 7.17 -6.85 4.44
CA ASN A 44 6.74 -7.61 3.28
C ASN A 44 5.21 -7.60 3.17
N GLN A 45 4.50 -7.92 4.26
CA GLN A 45 3.03 -7.87 4.29
C GLN A 45 2.49 -6.48 3.96
N PHE A 46 3.12 -5.43 4.49
CA PHE A 46 2.74 -4.05 4.21
C PHE A 46 2.97 -3.69 2.73
N ASN A 47 4.11 -4.07 2.15
CA ASN A 47 4.41 -3.84 0.74
C ASN A 47 3.44 -4.59 -0.18
N ASP A 48 3.14 -5.86 0.11
CA ASP A 48 2.17 -6.64 -0.66
C ASP A 48 0.79 -5.99 -0.63
N LYS A 49 0.37 -5.49 0.53
CA LYS A 49 -0.87 -4.73 0.70
C LYS A 49 -0.85 -3.44 -0.12
N ARG A 50 0.24 -2.66 -0.04
CA ARG A 50 0.42 -1.44 -0.83
C ARG A 50 0.30 -1.70 -2.33
N GLU A 51 0.93 -2.75 -2.85
CA GLU A 51 0.86 -3.11 -4.27
C GLU A 51 -0.56 -3.50 -4.70
N ARG A 52 -1.34 -4.19 -3.86
CA ARG A 52 -2.76 -4.47 -4.13
C ARG A 52 -3.58 -3.17 -4.19
N VAL A 53 -3.33 -2.23 -3.27
CA VAL A 53 -3.99 -0.92 -3.26
C VAL A 53 -3.63 -0.09 -4.50
N VAL A 54 -2.36 -0.05 -4.92
CA VAL A 54 -1.94 0.63 -6.16
C VAL A 54 -2.66 0.06 -7.38
N LYS A 55 -2.78 -1.27 -7.47
CA LYS A 55 -3.51 -1.93 -8.57
C LYS A 55 -4.99 -1.56 -8.56
N ALA A 56 -5.65 -1.61 -7.39
CA ALA A 56 -7.04 -1.19 -7.25
C ALA A 56 -7.24 0.29 -7.64
N SER A 57 -6.34 1.18 -7.20
CA SER A 57 -6.35 2.59 -7.57
C SER A 57 -6.26 2.80 -9.08
N ARG A 58 -5.39 2.06 -9.75
CA ARG A 58 -5.21 2.14 -11.21
C ARG A 58 -6.47 1.69 -11.95
N ASP A 59 -7.10 0.62 -11.49
CA ASP A 59 -8.36 0.13 -12.07
C ASP A 59 -9.49 1.17 -11.90
N ILE A 60 -9.56 1.84 -10.74
CA ILE A 60 -10.49 2.96 -10.51
C ILE A 60 -10.22 4.10 -11.48
N THR A 61 -8.96 4.56 -11.61
CA THR A 61 -8.60 5.65 -12.54
C THR A 61 -9.01 5.32 -13.97
N ILE A 62 -8.67 4.13 -14.46
CA ILE A 62 -8.97 3.72 -15.84
C ILE A 62 -10.47 3.77 -16.11
N ASN A 63 -11.29 3.24 -15.20
CA ASN A 63 -12.73 3.16 -15.43
C ASN A 63 -13.46 4.47 -15.15
N SER A 64 -12.97 5.29 -14.22
CA SER A 64 -13.48 6.65 -13.99
C SER A 64 -13.23 7.54 -15.22
N LYS A 65 -12.05 7.46 -15.84
CA LYS A 65 -11.76 8.12 -17.13
C LYS A 65 -12.73 7.72 -18.22
N LYS A 66 -13.09 6.43 -18.33
CA LYS A 66 -14.06 5.98 -19.32
C LYS A 66 -15.44 6.61 -19.11
N VAL A 67 -15.86 6.77 -17.85
CA VAL A 67 -17.10 7.48 -17.49
C VAL A 67 -16.99 8.95 -17.91
N ILE A 68 -15.91 9.65 -17.57
CA ILE A 68 -15.68 11.05 -17.96
C ILE A 68 -15.76 11.21 -19.49
N PHE A 69 -15.04 10.37 -20.24
CA PHE A 69 -15.10 10.38 -21.70
C PHE A 69 -16.48 10.05 -22.27
N GLN A 70 -17.28 9.23 -21.59
CA GLN A 70 -18.67 8.96 -21.98
C GLN A 70 -19.52 10.23 -21.80
N VAL A 71 -19.40 10.92 -20.66
CA VAL A 71 -20.13 12.16 -20.37
C VAL A 71 -19.77 13.28 -21.35
N HIS A 72 -18.50 13.37 -21.79
CA HIS A 72 -18.09 14.33 -22.81
C HIS A 72 -18.75 14.15 -24.19
N ARG A 73 -19.45 13.04 -24.44
CA ARG A 73 -20.18 12.79 -25.70
C ARG A 73 -21.61 13.33 -25.71
N ILE A 74 -22.03 14.00 -24.63
CA ILE A 74 -23.36 14.61 -24.54
C ILE A 74 -23.53 15.65 -25.65
N SER A 75 -24.68 15.57 -26.32
CA SER A 75 -25.19 16.53 -27.28
C SER A 75 -26.68 16.75 -27.03
N LYS A 76 -27.31 17.68 -27.76
CA LYS A 76 -28.74 18.00 -27.58
C LYS A 76 -29.67 16.82 -27.89
N SER A 77 -29.25 15.86 -28.72
CA SER A 77 -30.10 14.76 -29.21
C SER A 77 -29.91 13.43 -28.48
N ASN A 78 -28.83 13.26 -27.71
CA ASN A 78 -28.47 11.98 -27.07
C ASN A 78 -28.21 12.09 -25.56
N ARG A 79 -28.56 13.24 -24.96
CA ARG A 79 -28.22 13.57 -23.57
C ARG A 79 -28.67 12.50 -22.58
N GLU A 80 -29.95 12.12 -22.60
CA GLU A 80 -30.51 11.13 -21.69
C GLU A 80 -29.83 9.75 -21.83
N GLU A 81 -29.65 9.26 -23.06
CA GLU A 81 -29.01 7.96 -23.32
C GLU A 81 -27.55 7.94 -22.82
N VAL A 82 -26.78 9.00 -23.11
CA VAL A 82 -25.39 9.11 -22.68
C VAL A 82 -25.29 9.19 -21.16
N LEU A 83 -26.18 9.95 -20.51
CA LEU A 83 -26.20 10.07 -19.06
C LEU A 83 -26.60 8.74 -18.39
N GLU A 84 -27.64 8.06 -18.87
CA GLU A 84 -28.05 6.75 -18.34
C GLU A 84 -26.90 5.73 -18.41
N LYS A 85 -26.19 5.69 -19.54
CA LYS A 85 -25.01 4.84 -19.69
C LYS A 85 -23.88 5.23 -18.74
N ALA A 86 -23.58 6.53 -18.63
CA ALA A 86 -22.53 7.02 -17.74
C ALA A 86 -22.83 6.72 -16.26
N GLU A 87 -24.09 6.86 -15.83
CA GLU A 87 -24.53 6.51 -14.47
C GLU A 87 -24.39 5.01 -14.20
N LYS A 88 -24.77 4.16 -15.16
CA LYS A 88 -24.58 2.71 -15.05
C LYS A 88 -23.10 2.33 -14.95
N ASP A 89 -22.26 2.94 -15.80
CA ASP A 89 -20.82 2.70 -15.78
C ASP A 89 -20.19 3.21 -14.45
N LEU A 90 -20.63 4.36 -13.93
CA LEU A 90 -20.19 4.89 -12.62
C LEU A 90 -20.63 4.01 -11.45
N ALA A 91 -21.85 3.47 -11.49
CA ALA A 91 -22.33 2.51 -10.50
C ALA A 91 -21.49 1.22 -10.53
N ALA A 92 -21.05 0.77 -11.71
CA ALA A 92 -20.10 -0.34 -11.83
C ALA A 92 -18.73 0.02 -11.23
N VAL A 93 -18.23 1.24 -11.44
CA VAL A 93 -16.98 1.70 -10.80
C VAL A 93 -17.08 1.64 -9.28
N THR A 94 -18.20 2.11 -8.73
CA THR A 94 -18.46 2.13 -7.29
C THR A 94 -18.55 0.71 -6.71
N SER A 95 -19.41 -0.12 -7.29
CA SER A 95 -19.69 -1.47 -6.78
C SER A 95 -18.54 -2.47 -6.97
N GLN A 96 -17.71 -2.31 -8.01
CA GLN A 96 -16.63 -3.25 -8.31
C GLN A 96 -15.27 -2.75 -7.85
N TYR A 97 -14.88 -1.54 -8.25
CA TYR A 97 -13.50 -1.07 -8.06
C TYR A 97 -13.32 -0.31 -6.75
N ILE A 98 -14.24 0.59 -6.38
CA ILE A 98 -14.19 1.26 -5.08
C ILE A 98 -14.42 0.23 -3.95
N SER A 99 -15.39 -0.68 -4.08
CA SER A 99 -15.59 -1.76 -3.10
C SER A 99 -14.32 -2.60 -2.89
N ARG A 100 -13.58 -2.93 -3.97
CA ARG A 100 -12.30 -3.64 -3.86
C ARG A 100 -11.26 -2.83 -3.11
N LEU A 101 -11.14 -1.53 -3.39
CA LEU A 101 -10.24 -0.64 -2.66
C LEU A 101 -10.60 -0.59 -1.17
N VAL A 102 -11.88 -0.42 -0.84
CA VAL A 102 -12.38 -0.42 0.54
C VAL A 102 -11.96 -1.70 1.26
N LYS A 103 -12.19 -2.87 0.65
CA LYS A 103 -11.78 -4.18 1.21
C LYS A 103 -10.27 -4.28 1.43
N GLU A 104 -9.45 -3.82 0.50
CA GLU A 104 -8.00 -3.83 0.69
C GLU A 104 -7.57 -2.90 1.83
N LEU A 105 -8.24 -1.76 2.01
CA LEU A 105 -7.89 -0.79 3.06
C LEU A 105 -8.38 -1.18 4.47
N GLN A 106 -9.30 -2.15 4.58
CA GLN A 106 -9.80 -2.63 5.88
C GLN A 106 -8.68 -3.04 6.84
N GLY A 107 -8.86 -2.74 8.12
CA GLY A 107 -7.91 -3.08 9.19
C GLY A 107 -6.56 -2.38 9.05
N THR A 108 -6.48 -1.25 8.35
CA THR A 108 -5.24 -0.47 8.20
C THR A 108 -5.50 1.01 8.33
N ASP A 109 -4.52 1.70 8.90
CA ASP A 109 -4.41 3.14 8.90
C ASP A 109 -4.52 3.70 7.45
N PHE A 110 -5.68 4.23 7.07
CA PHE A 110 -5.94 4.75 5.71
C PHE A 110 -4.85 5.75 5.25
N TRP A 111 -4.39 6.60 6.18
CA TRP A 111 -3.38 7.62 5.91
C TRP A 111 -2.03 7.05 5.45
N ARG A 112 -1.64 5.84 5.90
CA ARG A 112 -0.36 5.20 5.50
C ARG A 112 -0.33 4.84 4.02
N LEU A 113 -1.49 4.45 3.49
CA LEU A 113 -1.65 4.02 2.09
C LEU A 113 -2.26 5.11 1.21
N ARG A 114 -2.51 6.32 1.73
CA ARG A 114 -3.12 7.43 0.98
C ARG A 114 -2.46 7.69 -0.36
N ARG A 115 -1.13 7.74 -0.41
CA ARG A 115 -0.39 7.95 -1.67
C ARG A 115 -0.64 6.86 -2.72
N ALA A 116 -1.01 5.65 -2.29
CA ALA A 116 -1.25 4.53 -3.19
C ALA A 116 -2.64 4.58 -3.85
N TYR A 117 -3.65 5.16 -3.19
CA TYR A 117 -5.04 5.18 -3.69
C TYR A 117 -5.58 6.55 -4.08
N SER A 118 -4.99 7.63 -3.55
CA SER A 118 -5.46 9.00 -3.74
C SER A 118 -5.67 9.37 -5.22
N PRO A 119 -4.78 9.00 -6.17
CA PRO A 119 -5.02 9.26 -7.60
C PRO A 119 -6.28 8.59 -8.16
N GLY A 120 -6.60 7.37 -7.73
CA GLY A 120 -7.83 6.67 -8.15
C GLY A 120 -9.07 7.30 -7.55
N VAL A 121 -9.00 7.69 -6.28
CA VAL A 121 -10.12 8.35 -5.58
C VAL A 121 -10.43 9.73 -6.18
N GLN A 122 -9.41 10.53 -6.49
CA GLN A 122 -9.59 11.84 -7.15
C GLN A 122 -10.30 11.69 -8.50
N GLU A 123 -9.85 10.76 -9.35
CA GLU A 123 -10.49 10.53 -10.65
C GLU A 123 -11.95 10.03 -10.51
N TYR A 124 -12.22 9.22 -9.48
CA TYR A 124 -13.59 8.79 -9.19
C TYR A 124 -14.49 9.96 -8.78
N ILE A 125 -13.96 10.88 -7.96
CA ILE A 125 -14.66 12.09 -7.54
C ILE A 125 -14.97 12.96 -8.77
N GLU A 126 -13.99 13.18 -9.64
CA GLU A 126 -14.18 13.91 -10.91
C GLU A 126 -15.31 13.29 -11.75
N ALA A 127 -15.28 11.96 -11.93
CA ALA A 127 -16.32 11.25 -12.68
C ALA A 127 -17.72 11.39 -12.04
N ALA A 128 -17.81 11.26 -10.71
CA ALA A 128 -19.07 11.33 -9.98
C ALA A 128 -19.68 12.74 -9.97
N THR A 129 -18.85 13.76 -9.72
CA THR A 129 -19.27 15.16 -9.70
C THR A 129 -19.66 15.62 -11.10
N LEU A 130 -18.90 15.23 -12.14
CA LEU A 130 -19.22 15.54 -13.54
C LEU A 130 -20.55 14.91 -13.96
N CYS A 131 -20.77 13.62 -13.66
CA CYS A 131 -22.05 12.96 -13.92
C CYS A 131 -23.22 13.69 -13.24
N LYS A 132 -23.10 13.99 -11.94
CA LYS A 132 -24.13 14.69 -11.16
C LYS A 132 -24.43 16.07 -11.74
N PHE A 133 -23.40 16.84 -12.05
CA PHE A 133 -23.53 18.17 -12.64
C PHE A 133 -24.21 18.10 -14.01
N CYS A 134 -23.78 17.18 -14.87
CA CYS A 134 -24.39 17.03 -16.18
C CYS A 134 -25.86 16.59 -16.10
N LYS A 135 -26.27 15.84 -15.07
CA LYS A 135 -27.67 15.42 -14.88
C LYS A 135 -28.56 16.49 -14.24
N SER A 136 -28.10 17.10 -13.16
CA SER A 136 -28.93 17.93 -12.27
C SER A 136 -28.53 19.41 -12.20
N GLY A 137 -27.38 19.77 -12.78
CA GLY A 137 -26.84 21.13 -12.73
C GLY A 137 -26.25 21.52 -11.37
N THR A 138 -26.14 20.59 -10.42
CA THR A 138 -25.59 20.84 -9.08
C THR A 138 -24.29 20.07 -8.86
N LEU A 139 -23.44 20.57 -7.96
CA LEU A 139 -22.25 19.86 -7.50
C LEU A 139 -22.65 18.74 -6.54
N LEU A 140 -22.02 17.56 -6.67
CA LEU A 140 -22.11 16.49 -5.67
C LEU A 140 -21.19 16.85 -4.50
N ASP A 141 -21.73 17.04 -3.30
CA ASP A 141 -20.93 17.46 -2.15
C ASP A 141 -20.17 16.28 -1.49
N LEU A 142 -19.22 16.63 -0.60
CA LEU A 142 -18.38 15.66 0.10
C LEU A 142 -19.20 14.70 0.99
N ALA A 143 -20.30 15.16 1.58
CA ALA A 143 -21.14 14.34 2.43
C ALA A 143 -21.96 13.36 1.59
N GLU A 144 -22.53 13.82 0.48
CA GLU A 144 -23.29 13.02 -0.48
C GLU A 144 -22.43 11.87 -1.04
N ILE A 145 -21.21 12.18 -1.51
CA ILE A 145 -20.34 11.14 -2.08
C ILE A 145 -19.89 10.13 -1.01
N ASN A 146 -19.54 10.57 0.20
CA ASN A 146 -19.20 9.66 1.29
C ASN A 146 -20.38 8.77 1.68
N ALA A 147 -21.61 9.29 1.66
CA ALA A 147 -22.82 8.51 1.93
C ALA A 147 -22.98 7.34 0.94
N THR A 148 -22.55 7.50 -0.31
CA THR A 148 -22.55 6.41 -1.31
C THR A 148 -21.55 5.29 -1.01
N LEU A 149 -20.49 5.58 -0.24
CA LEU A 149 -19.44 4.63 0.09
C LEU A 149 -19.70 3.87 1.40
N LEU A 150 -20.53 4.41 2.29
CA LEU A 150 -20.90 3.78 3.56
C LEU A 150 -21.37 2.32 3.38
N PRO A 151 -22.24 1.98 2.41
CA PRO A 151 -22.73 0.60 2.24
C PRO A 151 -21.65 -0.37 1.75
N LEU A 152 -20.50 0.12 1.28
CA LEU A 152 -19.40 -0.73 0.80
C LEU A 152 -18.51 -1.24 1.93
N SER A 153 -18.62 -0.63 3.12
CA SER A 153 -17.80 -0.96 4.28
C SER A 153 -18.50 -1.98 5.16
N ASP A 154 -17.73 -2.78 5.89
CA ASP A 154 -18.28 -3.67 6.91
C ASP A 154 -18.84 -2.81 8.06
N PRO A 155 -20.08 -3.03 8.55
CA PRO A 155 -20.65 -2.27 9.66
C PRO A 155 -19.83 -2.31 10.96
N SER A 156 -18.97 -3.31 11.12
CA SER A 156 -18.09 -3.47 12.28
C SER A 156 -16.75 -2.73 12.17
N LEU A 157 -16.47 -2.12 11.01
CA LEU A 157 -15.20 -1.45 10.73
C LEU A 157 -15.42 0.03 10.40
N GLU A 158 -14.39 0.85 10.62
CA GLU A 158 -14.41 2.24 10.16
C GLU A 158 -14.49 2.27 8.63
N PRO A 159 -15.48 2.97 8.05
CA PRO A 159 -15.63 3.06 6.61
C PRO A 159 -14.52 3.93 6.01
N LEU A 160 -14.18 3.66 4.75
CA LEU A 160 -13.37 4.59 3.99
C LEU A 160 -14.13 5.92 3.86
N GLN A 161 -13.52 6.99 4.35
CA GLN A 161 -14.00 8.35 4.14
C GLN A 161 -13.08 9.07 3.17
N ILE A 162 -13.65 9.60 2.08
CA ILE A 162 -12.99 10.56 1.21
C ILE A 162 -12.69 11.78 2.08
N ASN A 163 -11.40 12.15 2.12
CA ASN A 163 -10.97 13.34 2.83
C ASN A 163 -11.13 14.59 1.95
N VAL A 164 -11.17 15.74 2.61
CA VAL A 164 -11.35 17.05 1.97
C VAL A 164 -10.33 17.32 0.87
N LEU A 165 -9.07 16.91 1.04
CA LEU A 165 -8.03 17.16 0.03
C LEU A 165 -8.26 16.37 -1.25
N ASP A 166 -8.63 15.09 -1.15
CA ASP A 166 -8.93 14.29 -2.34
C ASP A 166 -10.21 14.77 -3.04
N TYR A 167 -11.18 15.32 -2.29
CA TYR A 167 -12.37 15.92 -2.86
C TYR A 167 -12.13 17.27 -3.55
N LEU A 168 -11.23 18.10 -3.03
CA LEU A 168 -10.91 19.37 -3.68
C LEU A 168 -10.03 19.21 -4.92
N LEU A 169 -9.27 18.11 -5.02
CA LEU A 169 -8.35 17.84 -6.12
C LEU A 169 -8.97 17.05 -7.27
N GLY A 170 -10.01 16.27 -7.01
CA GLY A 170 -10.79 15.55 -8.03
C GLY A 170 -12.03 16.35 -8.42
#